data_AF-X1KFC0-F1
#
_entry.id   AF-X1KFC0-F1
#
_cell.length_a   1.000
_cell.length_b   1.000
_cell.length_c   1.000
_cell.angle_alpha   90.00
_cell.angle_beta   90.00
_cell.angle_gamma   90.00
#
_symmetry.space_group_name_H-M   'P 1'
#
loop_
_entity.id
_entity.type
_entity.pdbx_description
1 polymer ?
#
loop_
_entity_poly.entity_id
_entity_poly.type
_entity_poly.pdbx_seq_one_letter_code
_entity_poly.pdbx_strand_id
1 'polypeptide(L)' 'MPLDGFEGKCLYVWFEAVIGYLSATKEWAKSRGSEEEWRSFWQGDVKSYYFLGKDNIIFHTIIWPAML' A
#
# COMPACT_ATOMS: atom_id res chain seq x y z
N MET A 1 0.34 11.75 8.44
CA MET A 1 -0.93 12.17 9.09
C MET A 1 -0.66 12.42 10.57
N PRO A 2 -1.25 13.47 11.14
CA PRO A 2 -2.57 13.36 11.75
C PRO A 2 -3.63 14.20 11.01
N LEU A 3 -4.91 13.85 11.21
CA LEU A 3 -6.07 14.64 10.79
C LEU A 3 -6.44 15.59 11.93
N ASP A 4 -7.05 16.73 11.59
CA ASP A 4 -7.61 17.66 12.57
C ASP A 4 -8.60 16.94 13.49
N GLY A 5 -8.47 17.14 14.80
CA GLY A 5 -9.25 16.47 15.85
C GLY A 5 -8.71 15.11 16.30
N PHE A 6 -7.59 14.64 15.74
CA PHE A 6 -6.92 13.39 16.13
C PHE A 6 -5.51 13.64 16.69
N GLU A 7 -5.27 14.80 17.27
CA GLU A 7 -4.01 15.18 17.87
C GLU A 7 -3.66 14.19 19.00
N GLY A 8 -2.58 13.42 18.83
CA GLY A 8 -2.16 12.37 19.75
C GLY A 8 -2.62 10.96 19.39
N LYS A 9 -3.31 10.76 18.26
CA LYS A 9 -3.56 9.44 17.68
C LYS A 9 -2.54 9.16 16.58
N CYS A 10 -2.06 7.93 16.55
CA CYS A 10 -1.20 7.42 15.49
C CYS A 10 -1.88 6.24 14.80
N LEU A 11 -1.66 6.11 13.50
CA LEU A 11 -2.02 4.89 12.78
C LEU A 11 -1.14 3.75 13.27
N TYR A 12 -1.76 2.58 13.43
CA TYR A 12 -1.01 1.38 13.75
C TYR A 12 -0.11 1.01 12.56
N VAL A 13 1.16 0.72 12.83
CA VAL A 13 2.19 0.56 11.80
C VAL A 13 1.83 -0.46 10.72
N TRP A 14 1.13 -1.55 11.07
CA TRP A 14 0.75 -2.57 10.09
C TRP A 14 -0.35 -2.11 9.13
N PHE A 15 -1.12 -1.10 9.50
CA PHE A 15 -2.09 -0.47 8.61
C PHE A 15 -1.37 0.35 7.53
N GLU A 16 -0.35 1.12 7.91
CA GLU A 16 0.42 1.92 6.94
C GLU A 16 1.45 1.08 6.15
N ALA A 17 2.00 0.02 6.75
CA ALA A 17 3.05 -0.79 6.13
C ALA A 17 2.62 -1.41 4.79
N VAL A 18 1.40 -1.95 4.71
CA VAL A 18 0.87 -2.57 3.49
C VAL A 18 0.53 -1.52 2.42
N ILE A 19 0.16 -0.31 2.82
CA ILE A 19 -0.03 0.84 1.90
C ILE A 19 1.31 1.26 1.26
N GLY A 20 2.43 0.94 1.91
CA GLY A 20 3.79 1.16 1.39
C GLY A 20 4.00 0.60 -0.02
N TYR A 21 3.33 -0.51 -0.40
CA TYR A 21 3.41 -1.05 -1.76
C TYR A 21 2.88 -0.06 -2.81
N LEU A 22 1.73 0.57 -2.53
CA LEU A 22 1.15 1.58 -3.42
C LEU A 22 2.06 2.81 -3.50
N SER A 23 2.52 3.31 -2.35
CA SER A 23 3.42 4.47 -2.31
C SER A 23 4.72 4.22 -3.10
N ALA A 24 5.31 3.02 -2.98
CA ALA A 24 6.50 2.65 -3.74
C ALA A 24 6.26 2.66 -5.25
N THR A 25 5.13 2.13 -5.72
CA THR A 25 4.81 2.15 -7.16
C THR A 25 4.51 3.56 -7.69
N LYS A 26 3.89 4.43 -6.88
CA LYS A 26 3.70 5.84 -7.23
C LYS A 26 5.02 6.57 -7.38
N GLU A 27 5.95 6.34 -6.45
CA GLU A 27 7.30 6.91 -6.52
C GLU A 27 8.07 6.37 -7.74
N TRP A 28 7.97 5.07 -8.03
CA TRP A 28 8.53 4.48 -9.25
C TRP A 28 7.98 5.14 -10.52
N ALA A 29 6.67 5.31 -10.63
CA ALA A 29 6.02 5.94 -11.78
C ALA A 29 6.47 7.41 -11.96
N LYS A 30 6.54 8.16 -10.85
CA LYS A 30 7.09 9.51 -10.82
C LYS A 30 8.54 9.57 -11.27
N SER A 31 9.38 8.64 -10.82
CA SER A 31 10.80 8.57 -11.21
C SER A 31 11.03 8.32 -12.70
N ARG A 32 10.02 7.75 -13.38
CA ARG A 32 10.01 7.51 -14.84
C ARG A 32 9.45 8.68 -15.65
N GLY A 33 8.98 9.75 -14.99
CA GLY A 33 8.33 10.89 -15.65
C GLY A 33 6.90 10.61 -16.11
N SER A 34 6.29 9.51 -15.65
CA SER A 34 4.91 9.13 -15.97
C SER A 34 4.14 8.88 -14.68
N GLU A 35 3.74 9.96 -14.01
CA GLU A 35 3.15 9.93 -12.65
C GLU A 35 1.88 9.07 -12.52
N GLU A 36 1.20 8.77 -13.62
CA GLU A 36 -0.03 7.96 -13.63
C GLU A 36 0.21 6.50 -14.01
N GLU A 37 1.45 6.12 -14.38
CA GLU A 37 1.79 4.75 -14.85
C GLU A 37 1.47 3.68 -13.79
N TRP A 38 1.57 4.01 -12.50
CA TRP A 38 1.23 3.09 -11.40
C TRP A 38 -0.22 2.59 -11.46
N ARG A 39 -1.17 3.35 -12.04
CA ARG A 39 -2.57 2.93 -12.14
C ARG A 39 -2.75 1.69 -12.97
N SER A 40 -1.93 1.50 -14.00
CA SER A 40 -2.01 0.30 -14.85
C SER A 40 -1.82 -0.99 -14.05
N PHE A 41 -1.02 -0.93 -12.97
CA PHE A 41 -0.81 -2.04 -12.06
C PHE A 41 -1.89 -2.16 -10.97
N TRP A 42 -2.38 -1.05 -10.41
CA TRP A 42 -3.34 -1.12 -9.30
C TRP A 42 -4.81 -1.13 -9.72
N GLN A 43 -5.12 -0.73 -10.95
CA GLN A 43 -6.47 -0.57 -11.47
C GLN A 43 -6.70 -1.35 -12.78
N GLY A 44 -5.64 -1.97 -13.33
CA GLY A 44 -5.73 -2.84 -14.51
C GLY A 44 -6.00 -4.30 -14.15
N ASP A 45 -6.21 -5.12 -15.18
CA ASP A 45 -6.26 -6.58 -15.04
C ASP A 45 -4.83 -7.13 -14.98
N VAL A 46 -4.29 -7.19 -13.77
CA VAL A 46 -2.94 -7.70 -13.52
C VAL A 46 -2.95 -8.72 -12.40
N LYS A 47 -1.92 -9.58 -12.41
CA LYS A 47 -1.66 -10.50 -11.31
C LYS A 47 -0.56 -9.96 -10.43
N SER A 48 -0.90 -9.57 -9.21
CA SER A 48 0.06 -9.12 -8.20
C SER A 48 0.58 -10.29 -7.36
N TYR A 49 1.83 -10.19 -6.93
CA TYR A 49 2.51 -11.22 -6.13
C TYR A 49 3.21 -10.56 -4.94
N TYR A 50 3.00 -11.10 -3.75
CA TYR A 50 3.56 -10.60 -2.49
C TYR A 50 4.40 -11.70 -1.84
N PHE A 51 5.72 -11.52 -1.81
CA PHE A 51 6.64 -12.42 -1.11
C PHE A 51 6.80 -11.95 0.33
N LEU A 52 6.51 -12.83 1.29
CA LEU A 52 6.46 -12.49 2.71
C LEU A 52 6.87 -13.66 3.60
N GLY A 53 7.34 -13.35 4.80
CA GLY A 53 7.59 -14.34 5.85
C GLY A 53 6.30 -14.82 6.52
N LYS A 54 6.30 -16.05 7.03
CA LYS A 54 5.10 -16.71 7.59
C LYS A 54 4.33 -15.89 8.63
N ASP A 55 5.03 -15.08 9.43
CA ASP A 55 4.43 -14.31 10.52
C ASP A 55 3.59 -13.13 10.01
N ASN A 56 3.69 -12.80 8.71
CA ASN A 56 2.97 -11.69 8.08
C ASN A 56 1.74 -12.12 7.27
N ILE A 57 1.38 -13.41 7.28
CA ILE A 57 0.31 -13.96 6.45
C ILE A 57 -1.01 -13.21 6.69
N ILE A 58 -1.43 -13.02 7.94
CA ILE A 58 -2.71 -12.38 8.27
C ILE A 58 -2.82 -10.96 7.67
N PHE A 59 -1.72 -10.21 7.68
CA PHE A 59 -1.71 -8.86 7.12
C PHE A 59 -1.92 -8.84 5.61
N HIS A 60 -1.52 -9.90 4.89
CA HIS A 60 -1.53 -9.95 3.43
C HIS A 60 -2.65 -10.81 2.84
N THR A 61 -3.27 -11.68 3.63
CA THR A 61 -4.37 -12.53 3.18
C THR A 61 -5.75 -12.07 3.67
N ILE A 62 -5.79 -11.21 4.68
CA ILE A 62 -7.06 -10.71 5.26
C ILE A 62 -7.07 -9.18 5.28
N ILE A 63 -6.14 -8.56 6.01
CA ILE A 63 -6.18 -7.11 6.27
C ILE A 63 -5.97 -6.33 4.97
N TRP A 64 -4.89 -6.61 4.25
CA TRP A 64 -4.58 -5.89 3.02
C TRP A 64 -5.64 -6.07 1.92
N PRO A 65 -6.11 -7.29 1.60
CA PRO A 65 -7.21 -7.46 0.66
C PRO A 65 -8.51 -6.77 1.08
N ALA A 66 -8.79 -6.62 2.37
CA ALA A 66 -9.96 -5.90 2.85
C ALA A 66 -9.82 -4.37 2.76
N MET A 67 -8.59 -3.85 2.67
CA MET A 67 -8.31 -2.42 2.52
C MET A 67 -8.28 -1.94 1.07
N LEU A 68 -7.99 -2.83 0.12
CA LEU A 68 -7.96 -2.58 -1.32
C LEU A 68 -9.39 -2.46 -1.89
#